data_AF-A0A3N5BSU3-F1
#
_entry.id   AF-A0A3N5BSU3-F1
#
_cell.length_a   1.000
_cell.length_b   1.000
_cell.length_c   1.000
_cell.angle_alpha   90.00
_cell.angle_beta   90.00
_cell.angle_gamma   90.00
#
_symmetry.space_group_name_H-M   'P 1'
#
loop_
_entity.id
_entity.type
_entity.pdbx_description
1 polymer ?
#
loop_
_entity_poly.entity_id
_entity_poly.type
_entity_poly.pdbx_seq_one_letter_code
_entity_poly.pdbx_strand_id
1 'polypeptide(L)'
;MLKVVQGHEIWVLPEASHVHEGREARCRVFYGHAGRPDGLADVNRLAAWAVAPDGRRIAASLGPGDNTFHFARFTPDQDGFWAVTVENDVGPVAVAKDGFYRRGTRRDYPDAREVGYYYQYAKTYVQVGHFCEGCGVVRPPGVACLDHDLELVLAPGVFRVGDAALLEVRYRGRPLAGAEVKATWSLREKEGWALVRQTDAAGKVKFTLAHPGHWLFYTRHADETLGKESEYDKRVYSATLGLFGVR
;
A
#
# COMPACT_ATOMS: atom_id res chain seq x y z
N MET A 1 4.38 -18.67 -11.80
CA MET A 1 4.56 -18.88 -10.33
C MET A 1 3.84 -17.76 -9.60
N LEU A 2 3.03 -18.05 -8.56
CA LEU A 2 2.29 -17.01 -7.83
C LEU A 2 3.24 -16.27 -6.87
N LYS A 3 3.70 -15.11 -7.32
CA LYS A 3 4.78 -14.37 -6.67
C LYS A 3 4.38 -13.69 -5.36
N VAL A 4 3.08 -13.54 -5.09
CA VAL A 4 2.54 -12.97 -3.84
C VAL A 4 3.04 -13.68 -2.58
N VAL A 5 3.18 -15.01 -2.62
CA VAL A 5 3.64 -15.80 -1.48
C VAL A 5 5.13 -15.58 -1.24
N GLN A 6 5.88 -15.29 -2.31
CA GLN A 6 7.29 -14.92 -2.28
C GLN A 6 7.52 -13.45 -1.92
N GLY A 7 6.44 -12.72 -1.61
CA GLY A 7 6.52 -11.34 -1.17
C GLY A 7 6.30 -10.32 -2.28
N HIS A 8 5.52 -10.63 -3.33
CA HIS A 8 5.03 -9.57 -4.21
C HIS A 8 3.90 -8.77 -3.56
N GLU A 9 3.94 -7.47 -3.73
CA GLU A 9 2.96 -6.51 -3.26
C GLU A 9 2.48 -5.58 -4.37
N ILE A 10 1.28 -5.03 -4.17
CA ILE A 10 0.88 -3.82 -4.89
C ILE A 10 1.41 -2.59 -4.17
N TRP A 11 1.76 -1.55 -4.92
CA TRP A 11 1.93 -0.20 -4.39
C TRP A 11 1.40 0.83 -5.38
N VAL A 12 1.04 2.00 -4.87
CA VAL A 12 0.49 3.10 -5.67
C VAL A 12 1.33 4.35 -5.48
N LEU A 13 1.62 5.07 -6.57
CA LEU A 13 2.31 6.36 -6.55
C LEU A 13 1.64 7.33 -7.53
N PRO A 14 1.52 8.63 -7.20
CA PRO A 14 1.07 9.63 -8.16
C PRO A 14 2.07 9.81 -9.30
N GLU A 15 1.62 10.34 -10.44
CA GLU A 15 2.51 10.71 -11.55
C GLU A 15 3.15 12.09 -11.39
N ALA A 16 2.55 12.95 -10.57
CA ALA A 16 2.96 14.34 -10.40
C ALA A 16 3.09 14.68 -8.92
N SER A 17 3.95 15.65 -8.59
CA SER A 17 4.10 16.12 -7.22
C SER A 17 2.89 16.86 -6.68
N HIS A 18 2.08 17.45 -7.56
CA HIS A 18 0.77 18.00 -7.24
C HIS A 18 -0.11 18.00 -8.48
N VAL A 19 -1.42 18.12 -8.26
CA VAL A 19 -2.44 18.35 -9.27
C VAL A 19 -3.32 19.52 -8.85
N HIS A 20 -4.30 19.87 -9.67
CA HIS A 20 -5.25 20.94 -9.38
C HIS A 20 -6.67 20.40 -9.27
N GLU A 21 -7.50 21.09 -8.49
CA GLU A 21 -8.94 20.86 -8.44
C GLU A 21 -9.56 20.83 -9.85
N GLY A 22 -10.50 19.92 -10.07
CA GLY A 22 -11.20 19.75 -11.36
C GLY A 22 -10.36 19.12 -12.47
N ARG A 23 -9.07 18.83 -12.23
CA ARG A 23 -8.18 18.17 -13.18
C ARG A 23 -7.97 16.72 -12.77
N GLU A 24 -8.04 15.80 -13.74
CA GLU A 24 -7.82 14.39 -13.49
C GLU A 24 -6.44 14.15 -12.83
N ALA A 25 -6.46 13.52 -11.67
CA ALA A 25 -5.30 13.00 -10.98
C ALA A 25 -5.06 11.55 -11.41
N ARG A 26 -3.80 11.21 -11.70
CA ARG A 26 -3.41 9.86 -12.11
C ARG A 26 -2.37 9.30 -11.15
N CYS A 27 -2.61 8.08 -10.70
CA CYS A 27 -1.66 7.28 -9.94
C CYS A 27 -1.34 6.00 -10.71
N ARG A 28 -0.11 5.52 -10.60
CA ARG A 28 0.34 4.24 -11.11
C ARG A 28 0.24 3.20 -10.01
N VAL A 29 -0.45 2.11 -10.31
CA VAL A 29 -0.62 0.93 -9.47
C VAL A 29 0.31 -0.16 -10.00
N PHE A 30 1.38 -0.41 -9.26
CA PHE A 30 2.39 -1.38 -9.60
C PHE A 30 2.12 -2.71 -8.88
N TYR A 31 2.74 -3.77 -9.39
CA TYR A 31 2.82 -5.07 -8.75
C TYR A 31 4.24 -5.61 -8.90
N GLY A 32 4.83 -6.14 -7.82
CA GLY A 32 6.25 -6.47 -7.83
C GLY A 32 6.81 -6.68 -6.44
N HIS A 33 8.13 -6.56 -6.29
CA HIS A 33 8.81 -6.76 -5.01
C HIS A 33 9.73 -5.60 -4.66
N ALA A 34 9.60 -5.05 -3.46
CA ALA A 34 10.43 -3.97 -2.91
C ALA A 34 10.55 -2.77 -3.88
N GLY A 35 9.43 -2.35 -4.48
CA GLY A 35 9.37 -1.21 -5.39
C GLY A 35 9.93 -1.48 -6.79
N ARG A 36 10.23 -2.74 -7.14
CA ARG A 36 10.58 -3.17 -8.49
C ARG A 36 9.38 -3.83 -9.16
N PRO A 37 8.80 -3.23 -10.22
CA PRO A 37 7.70 -3.84 -10.94
C PRO A 37 8.09 -5.19 -11.52
N ASP A 38 7.21 -6.16 -11.38
CA ASP A 38 7.40 -7.51 -11.89
C ASP A 38 6.03 -8.10 -12.24
N GLY A 39 5.61 -7.81 -13.48
CA GLY A 39 4.30 -8.12 -14.01
C GLY A 39 3.22 -7.12 -13.58
N LEU A 40 1.97 -7.55 -13.73
CA LEU A 40 0.79 -6.76 -13.41
C LEU A 40 -0.09 -7.54 -12.42
N ALA A 41 -0.71 -6.83 -11.49
CA ALA A 41 -1.83 -7.39 -10.73
C ALA A 41 -3.03 -7.63 -11.68
N ASP A 42 -3.84 -8.63 -11.36
CA ASP A 42 -5.08 -8.89 -12.11
C ASP A 42 -6.07 -7.76 -11.84
N VAL A 43 -6.34 -6.92 -12.85
CA VAL A 43 -7.19 -5.73 -12.70
C VAL A 43 -8.59 -6.06 -12.19
N ASN A 44 -9.10 -7.26 -12.46
CA ASN A 44 -10.43 -7.69 -12.01
C ASN A 44 -10.48 -8.01 -10.51
N ARG A 45 -9.32 -8.09 -9.86
CA ARG A 45 -9.17 -8.27 -8.41
C ARG A 45 -8.81 -6.97 -7.70
N LEU A 46 -8.66 -5.88 -8.45
CA LEU A 46 -8.34 -4.57 -7.92
C LEU A 46 -9.61 -3.75 -7.70
N ALA A 47 -9.62 -2.99 -6.62
CA ALA A 47 -10.56 -1.91 -6.39
C ALA A 47 -9.81 -0.68 -5.89
N ALA A 48 -10.19 0.51 -6.35
CA ALA A 48 -9.47 1.74 -6.03
C ALA A 48 -10.41 2.87 -5.64
N TRP A 49 -9.96 3.69 -4.69
CA TRP A 49 -10.69 4.84 -4.20
C TRP A 49 -9.76 6.00 -3.89
N ALA A 50 -10.31 7.20 -3.99
CA ALA A 50 -9.70 8.40 -3.47
C ALA A 50 -10.53 8.90 -2.28
N VAL A 51 -9.86 9.33 -1.21
CA VAL A 51 -10.47 9.83 0.01
C VAL A 51 -10.04 11.28 0.18
N ALA A 52 -11.03 12.15 0.18
CA ALA A 52 -10.88 13.59 0.30
C ALA A 52 -10.36 13.99 1.69
N PRO A 53 -9.82 15.21 1.84
CA PRO A 53 -9.37 15.75 3.13
C PRO A 53 -10.45 15.77 4.22
N ASP A 54 -11.73 15.82 3.84
CA ASP A 54 -12.89 15.78 4.74
C ASP A 54 -13.35 14.34 5.09
N GLY A 55 -12.68 13.32 4.55
CA GLY A 55 -13.01 11.91 4.74
C GLY A 55 -13.98 11.32 3.71
N ARG A 56 -14.52 12.13 2.78
CA ARG A 56 -15.41 11.62 1.72
C ARG A 56 -14.65 10.71 0.77
N ARG A 57 -15.20 9.50 0.54
CA ARG A 57 -14.64 8.50 -0.38
C ARG A 57 -15.33 8.58 -1.74
N ILE A 58 -14.54 8.62 -2.80
CA ILE A 58 -15.00 8.49 -4.19
C ILE A 58 -14.29 7.31 -4.86
N ALA A 59 -14.96 6.65 -5.81
CA ALA A 59 -14.32 5.59 -6.58
C ALA A 59 -13.26 6.17 -7.52
N ALA A 60 -12.11 5.50 -7.61
CA ALA A 60 -11.10 5.79 -8.61
C ALA A 60 -11.23 4.75 -9.74
N SER A 61 -11.25 5.20 -10.99
CA SER A 61 -11.34 4.30 -12.13
C SER A 61 -10.00 3.61 -12.36
N LEU A 62 -10.04 2.29 -12.53
CA LEU A 62 -8.88 1.50 -12.90
C LEU A 62 -8.85 1.30 -14.41
N GLY A 63 -7.67 1.38 -15.00
CA GLY A 63 -7.49 1.10 -16.43
C GLY A 63 -6.06 0.75 -16.79
N PRO A 64 -5.83 0.26 -18.01
CA PRO A 64 -4.51 -0.16 -18.45
C PRO A 64 -3.53 1.02 -18.43
N GLY A 65 -2.32 0.77 -17.93
CA GLY A 65 -1.15 1.62 -18.09
C GLY A 65 -0.23 1.04 -19.15
N ASP A 66 0.92 0.53 -18.71
CA ASP A 66 1.85 -0.23 -19.54
C ASP A 66 2.02 -1.67 -19.02
N ASN A 67 3.09 -2.36 -19.43
CA ASN A 67 3.37 -3.74 -18.99
C ASN A 67 3.85 -3.85 -17.53
N THR A 68 3.93 -2.74 -16.80
CA THR A 68 4.48 -2.65 -15.44
C THR A 68 3.53 -2.01 -14.43
N PHE A 69 2.50 -1.28 -14.87
CA PHE A 69 1.48 -0.71 -13.99
C PHE A 69 0.09 -0.58 -14.63
N HIS A 70 -0.93 -0.54 -13.77
CA HIS A 70 -2.26 0.00 -14.10
C HIS A 70 -2.37 1.45 -13.66
N PHE A 71 -3.32 2.19 -14.22
CA PHE A 71 -3.67 3.52 -13.72
C PHE A 71 -4.86 3.44 -12.77
N ALA A 72 -4.78 4.19 -11.67
CA ALA A 72 -5.93 4.62 -10.87
C ALA A 72 -6.17 6.12 -11.12
N ARG A 73 -7.38 6.51 -11.51
CA ARG A 73 -7.73 7.90 -11.88
C ARG A 73 -8.92 8.40 -11.09
N PHE A 74 -8.87 9.66 -10.70
CA PHE A 74 -9.98 10.36 -10.06
C PHE A 74 -9.87 11.86 -10.34
N THR A 75 -10.96 12.60 -10.16
CA THR A 75 -10.95 14.05 -10.28
C THR A 75 -11.24 14.65 -8.90
N PRO A 76 -10.25 15.28 -8.24
CA PRO A 76 -10.49 15.97 -6.98
C PRO A 76 -11.34 17.22 -7.21
N ASP A 77 -12.19 17.52 -6.24
CA ASP A 77 -13.12 18.66 -6.23
C ASP A 77 -12.85 19.64 -5.08
N GLN A 78 -11.72 19.46 -4.39
CA GLN A 78 -11.22 20.37 -3.38
C GLN A 78 -9.71 20.24 -3.23
N ASP A 79 -9.07 21.34 -2.87
CA ASP A 79 -7.67 21.39 -2.43
C ASP A 79 -7.44 20.59 -1.14
N GLY A 80 -6.22 20.08 -1.00
CA GLY A 80 -5.82 19.28 0.15
C GLY A 80 -5.03 18.03 -0.23
N PHE A 81 -4.70 17.22 0.77
CA PHE A 81 -4.13 15.89 0.55
C PHE A 81 -5.25 14.86 0.42
N TRP A 82 -5.32 14.24 -0.75
CA TRP A 82 -6.21 13.11 -1.00
C TRP A 82 -5.45 11.82 -0.77
N ALA A 83 -6.00 10.91 0.04
CA ALA A 83 -5.47 9.56 0.13
C ALA A 83 -5.98 8.74 -1.05
N VAL A 84 -5.09 8.09 -1.79
CA VAL A 84 -5.48 7.13 -2.82
C VAL A 84 -5.16 5.75 -2.29
N THR A 85 -6.17 4.88 -2.27
CA THR A 85 -6.04 3.49 -1.85
C THR A 85 -6.40 2.54 -2.98
N VAL A 86 -5.67 1.44 -3.04
CA VAL A 86 -5.94 0.31 -3.92
C VAL A 86 -5.94 -0.98 -3.09
N GLU A 87 -6.98 -1.77 -3.27
CA GLU A 87 -7.17 -3.08 -2.67
C GLU A 87 -6.94 -4.15 -3.74
N ASN A 88 -6.33 -5.28 -3.37
CA ASN A 88 -6.15 -6.44 -4.24
C ASN A 88 -6.63 -7.70 -3.52
N ASP A 89 -7.76 -8.22 -3.96
CA ASP A 89 -8.29 -9.51 -3.50
C ASP A 89 -7.59 -10.65 -4.25
N VAL A 90 -6.40 -11.03 -3.77
CA VAL A 90 -5.60 -12.09 -4.40
C VAL A 90 -6.29 -13.45 -4.29
N GLY A 91 -7.04 -13.66 -3.21
CA GLY A 91 -7.76 -14.88 -2.93
C GLY A 91 -6.90 -15.99 -2.32
N PRO A 92 -7.43 -17.22 -2.27
CA PRO A 92 -6.75 -18.36 -1.65
C PRO A 92 -5.60 -18.87 -2.52
N VAL A 93 -4.45 -19.10 -1.86
CA VAL A 93 -3.24 -19.64 -2.47
C VAL A 93 -2.72 -20.79 -1.62
N ALA A 94 -2.62 -21.95 -2.25
CA ALA A 94 -2.09 -23.18 -1.68
C ALA A 94 -0.58 -23.30 -1.91
N VAL A 95 0.15 -23.67 -0.85
CA VAL A 95 1.53 -24.13 -0.90
C VAL A 95 1.50 -25.65 -0.99
N ALA A 96 1.70 -26.19 -2.19
CA ALA A 96 1.60 -27.62 -2.39
C ALA A 96 2.81 -28.40 -1.86
N LYS A 97 2.72 -29.73 -1.77
CA LYS A 97 3.77 -30.61 -1.21
C LYS A 97 5.12 -30.48 -1.94
N ASP A 98 5.07 -30.19 -3.24
CA ASP A 98 6.21 -29.95 -4.13
C ASP A 98 6.82 -28.55 -3.95
N GLY A 99 6.27 -27.72 -3.06
CA GLY A 99 6.73 -26.35 -2.79
C GLY A 99 6.21 -25.31 -3.79
N PHE A 100 5.43 -25.70 -4.80
CA PHE A 100 4.86 -24.76 -5.75
C PHE A 100 3.58 -24.10 -5.21
N TYR A 101 3.41 -22.82 -5.55
CA TYR A 101 2.24 -22.03 -5.21
C TYR A 101 1.16 -22.15 -6.27
N ARG A 102 -0.07 -22.49 -5.86
CA ARG A 102 -1.22 -22.68 -6.75
C ARG A 102 -2.41 -21.88 -6.24
N ARG A 103 -3.18 -21.24 -7.14
CA ARG A 103 -4.42 -20.54 -6.78
C ARG A 103 -5.46 -21.59 -6.47
N GLY A 104 -6.13 -21.45 -5.35
CA GLY A 104 -7.15 -22.40 -4.93
C GLY A 104 -7.18 -22.58 -3.43
N THR A 105 -8.23 -23.24 -3.00
CA THR A 105 -8.60 -23.51 -1.62
C THR A 105 -8.02 -24.83 -1.11
N ARG A 106 -8.23 -25.08 0.17
CA ARG A 106 -7.99 -26.38 0.82
C ARG A 106 -8.81 -27.53 0.18
N ARG A 107 -10.00 -27.27 -0.38
CA ARG A 107 -10.74 -28.28 -1.17
C ARG A 107 -10.04 -28.64 -2.47
N ASP A 108 -9.49 -27.64 -3.16
CA ASP A 108 -8.80 -27.85 -4.44
C ASP A 108 -7.47 -28.59 -4.22
N TYR A 109 -6.82 -28.34 -3.07
CA TYR A 109 -5.54 -28.92 -2.69
C TYR A 109 -5.60 -29.48 -1.26
N PRO A 110 -6.27 -30.63 -1.03
CA PRO A 110 -6.41 -31.20 0.32
C PRO A 110 -5.06 -31.50 0.97
N ASP A 111 -4.11 -31.88 0.13
CA ASP A 111 -2.75 -32.24 0.47
C ASP A 111 -1.77 -31.06 0.60
N ALA A 112 -2.22 -29.81 0.41
CA ALA A 112 -1.34 -28.64 0.54
C ALA A 112 -0.71 -28.58 1.95
N ARG A 113 0.53 -28.11 2.04
CA ARG A 113 1.17 -27.85 3.34
C ARG A 113 0.41 -26.75 4.09
N GLU A 114 -0.03 -25.74 3.35
CA GLU A 114 -0.77 -24.59 3.85
C GLU A 114 -1.61 -23.97 2.73
N VAL A 115 -2.74 -23.36 3.06
CA VAL A 115 -3.54 -22.51 2.18
C VAL A 115 -3.83 -21.20 2.89
N GLY A 116 -3.32 -20.10 2.36
CA GLY A 116 -3.59 -18.76 2.89
C GLY A 116 -4.52 -17.98 1.98
N TYR A 117 -5.44 -17.20 2.53
CA TYR A 117 -6.18 -16.19 1.78
C TYR A 117 -5.42 -14.87 1.79
N TYR A 118 -5.00 -14.39 0.63
CA TYR A 118 -4.16 -13.19 0.51
C TYR A 118 -4.99 -11.97 0.14
N TYR A 119 -4.77 -10.88 0.87
CA TYR A 119 -5.39 -9.58 0.60
C TYR A 119 -4.35 -8.47 0.74
N GLN A 120 -4.33 -7.52 -0.19
CA GLN A 120 -3.31 -6.46 -0.18
C GLN A 120 -3.94 -5.08 -0.22
N TYR A 121 -3.34 -4.16 0.52
CA TYR A 121 -3.68 -2.74 0.55
C TYR A 121 -2.47 -1.93 0.06
N ALA A 122 -2.71 -0.91 -0.74
CA ALA A 122 -1.72 0.07 -1.13
C ALA A 122 -2.26 1.47 -0.91
N LYS A 123 -1.49 2.35 -0.29
CA LYS A 123 -1.89 3.74 -0.02
C LYS A 123 -0.81 4.72 -0.47
N THR A 124 -1.22 5.87 -1.00
CA THR A 124 -0.37 7.05 -1.20
C THR A 124 -1.19 8.31 -0.95
N TYR A 125 -0.52 9.45 -0.90
CA TYR A 125 -1.18 10.75 -0.88
C TYR A 125 -0.92 11.51 -2.17
N VAL A 126 -1.94 12.23 -2.64
CA VAL A 126 -1.88 13.16 -3.77
C VAL A 126 -2.13 14.55 -3.23
N GLN A 127 -1.19 15.46 -3.46
CA GLN A 127 -1.38 16.88 -3.18
C GLN A 127 -2.24 17.50 -4.28
N VAL A 128 -3.35 18.12 -3.89
CA VAL A 128 -4.22 18.93 -4.76
C VAL A 128 -4.11 20.38 -4.32
N GLY A 129 -3.76 21.26 -5.26
CA GLY A 129 -3.55 22.68 -5.03
C GLY A 129 -2.12 23.05 -4.61
N HIS A 130 -1.90 24.36 -4.43
CA HIS A 130 -0.62 24.92 -4.02
C HIS A 130 -0.64 25.24 -2.52
N PHE A 131 0.16 24.51 -1.73
CA PHE A 131 0.43 24.91 -0.35
C PHE A 131 1.58 25.92 -0.35
N CYS A 132 1.26 27.21 -0.36
CA CYS A 132 2.20 28.29 -0.06
C CYS A 132 1.98 28.77 1.38
N GLU A 133 3.07 28.86 2.17
CA GLU A 133 3.03 29.33 3.56
C GLU A 133 2.40 30.73 3.71
N GLY A 134 2.49 31.57 2.66
CA GLY A 134 1.88 32.91 2.63
C GLY A 134 0.40 32.97 2.24
N CYS A 135 -0.23 31.83 1.91
CA CYS A 135 -1.56 31.79 1.29
C CYS A 135 -2.70 31.44 2.28
N GLY A 136 -2.41 31.34 3.59
CA GLY A 136 -3.42 31.25 4.63
C GLY A 136 -4.16 29.91 4.77
N VAL A 137 -3.88 28.91 3.93
CA VAL A 137 -4.48 27.58 4.01
C VAL A 137 -3.40 26.51 4.01
N VAL A 138 -2.81 26.26 5.17
CA VAL A 138 -2.16 24.97 5.44
C VAL A 138 -2.71 24.48 6.78
N ARG A 139 -3.95 23.97 6.77
CA ARG A 139 -4.35 23.09 7.87
C ARG A 139 -3.43 21.88 7.80
N PRO A 140 -2.78 21.47 8.91
CA PRO A 140 -2.05 20.21 8.92
C PRO A 140 -3.04 19.14 8.46
N PRO A 141 -2.72 18.40 7.40
CA PRO A 141 -3.70 17.54 6.80
C PRO A 141 -4.05 16.42 7.79
N GLY A 142 -5.34 16.17 7.92
CA GLY A 142 -5.84 15.14 8.83
C GLY A 142 -5.21 13.79 8.50
N VAL A 143 -4.89 13.01 9.53
CA VAL A 143 -4.44 11.63 9.35
C VAL A 143 -5.63 10.81 8.87
N ALA A 144 -5.58 10.36 7.61
CA ALA A 144 -6.59 9.48 7.06
C ALA A 144 -6.32 8.02 7.48
N CYS A 145 -7.16 7.51 8.38
CA CYS A 145 -7.34 6.07 8.59
C CYS A 145 -8.46 5.61 7.65
N LEU A 146 -8.19 4.57 6.85
CA LEU A 146 -9.09 4.12 5.78
C LEU A 146 -9.90 2.88 6.16
N ASP A 147 -9.82 2.46 7.43
CA ASP A 147 -10.47 1.27 7.99
C ASP A 147 -10.11 -0.03 7.24
N HIS A 148 -8.92 -0.09 6.64
CA HIS A 148 -8.39 -1.35 6.10
C HIS A 148 -8.09 -2.33 7.24
N ASP A 149 -8.19 -3.64 6.94
CA ASP A 149 -7.83 -4.69 7.90
C ASP A 149 -6.37 -4.55 8.35
N LEU A 150 -5.45 -4.21 7.46
CA LEU A 150 -4.06 -3.88 7.79
C LEU A 150 -3.70 -2.53 7.16
N GLU A 151 -3.22 -1.59 7.97
CA GLU A 151 -2.98 -0.23 7.52
C GLU A 151 -1.65 0.33 8.03
N LEU A 152 -0.90 0.98 7.12
CA LEU A 152 0.19 1.89 7.45
C LEU A 152 -0.37 3.30 7.48
N VAL A 153 -0.31 3.96 8.63
CA VAL A 153 -0.84 5.30 8.86
C VAL A 153 0.32 6.26 9.07
N LEU A 154 0.32 7.36 8.31
CA LEU A 154 1.29 8.43 8.41
C LEU A 154 0.58 9.73 8.00
N ALA A 155 0.86 10.82 8.70
CA ALA A 155 0.31 12.14 8.36
C ALA A 155 0.83 12.57 6.97
N PRO A 156 -0.04 12.92 6.03
CA PRO A 156 0.40 13.37 4.72
C PRO A 156 1.22 14.66 4.80
N GLY A 157 2.10 14.87 3.83
CA GLY A 157 2.95 16.05 3.78
C GLY A 157 3.94 16.00 2.63
N VAL A 158 4.65 17.11 2.44
CA VAL A 158 5.79 17.20 1.54
C VAL A 158 7.03 16.87 2.35
N PHE A 159 7.64 15.71 2.05
CA PHE A 159 8.80 15.20 2.78
C PHE A 159 10.11 15.59 2.10
N ARG A 160 11.11 15.91 2.90
CA ARG A 160 12.48 16.21 2.48
C ARG A 160 13.48 15.18 2.98
N VAL A 161 14.66 15.16 2.37
CA VAL A 161 15.78 14.36 2.86
C VAL A 161 16.13 14.80 4.28
N GLY A 162 16.22 13.82 5.18
CA GLY A 162 16.46 14.04 6.61
C GLY A 162 15.19 14.09 7.47
N ASP A 163 14.01 14.22 6.87
CA ASP A 163 12.75 14.20 7.62
C ASP A 163 12.50 12.84 8.28
N ALA A 164 11.73 12.87 9.36
CA ALA A 164 11.25 11.68 10.04
C ALA A 164 9.87 11.26 9.50
N ALA A 165 9.78 10.07 8.93
CA ALA A 165 8.50 9.39 8.69
C ALA A 165 8.11 8.62 9.96
N LEU A 166 7.09 9.11 10.66
CA LEU A 166 6.48 8.44 11.82
C LEU A 166 5.25 7.68 11.34
N LEU A 167 5.35 6.34 11.30
CA LEU A 167 4.26 5.47 10.89
C LEU A 167 3.62 4.80 12.11
N GLU A 168 2.31 4.56 12.04
CA GLU A 168 1.58 3.64 12.90
C GLU A 168 1.09 2.47 12.05
N VAL A 169 1.32 1.24 12.50
CA VAL A 169 0.72 0.04 11.91
C VAL A 169 -0.55 -0.29 12.70
N ARG A 170 -1.66 -0.44 11.99
CA ARG A 170 -2.93 -0.86 12.57
C ARG A 170 -3.40 -2.17 11.96
N TYR A 171 -3.93 -3.03 12.81
CA TYR A 171 -4.66 -4.23 12.41
C TYR A 171 -6.10 -4.13 12.94
N ARG A 172 -7.09 -4.17 12.03
CA ARG A 172 -8.52 -4.04 12.30
C ARG A 172 -8.84 -2.83 13.18
N GLY A 173 -8.26 -1.69 12.79
CA GLY A 173 -8.43 -0.41 13.47
C GLY A 173 -7.68 -0.26 14.79
N ARG A 174 -6.90 -1.25 15.26
CA ARG A 174 -6.12 -1.18 16.51
C ARG A 174 -4.62 -1.13 16.24
N PRO A 175 -3.80 -0.45 17.05
CA PRO A 175 -2.35 -0.49 16.90
C PRO A 175 -1.79 -1.91 16.97
N LEU A 176 -0.87 -2.24 16.06
CA LEU A 176 -0.23 -3.55 15.96
C LEU A 176 1.23 -3.46 16.44
N ALA A 177 1.48 -3.89 17.67
CA ALA A 177 2.82 -3.93 18.27
C ALA A 177 3.68 -5.07 17.71
N GLY A 178 5.00 -4.87 17.67
CA GLY A 178 5.96 -5.88 17.17
C GLY A 178 5.87 -6.17 15.68
N ALA A 179 5.07 -5.43 14.92
CA ALA A 179 4.93 -5.58 13.49
C ALA A 179 6.23 -5.20 12.78
N GLU A 180 6.68 -6.07 11.87
CA GLU A 180 7.81 -5.75 11.00
C GLU A 180 7.37 -4.74 9.92
N VAL A 181 8.09 -3.63 9.82
CA VAL A 181 7.93 -2.63 8.76
C VAL A 181 9.23 -2.54 7.98
N LYS A 182 9.11 -2.67 6.66
CA LYS A 182 10.21 -2.61 5.71
C LYS A 182 10.13 -1.32 4.92
N ALA A 183 11.28 -0.80 4.51
CA ALA A 183 11.35 0.39 3.67
C ALA A 183 12.43 0.29 2.59
N THR A 184 12.19 0.94 1.46
CA THR A 184 13.14 1.14 0.36
C THR A 184 12.81 2.43 -0.40
N TRP A 185 13.67 2.83 -1.34
CA TRP A 185 13.47 4.04 -2.16
C TRP A 185 13.83 3.79 -3.63
N SER A 186 13.21 4.57 -4.52
CA SER A 186 13.23 4.33 -5.97
C SER A 186 14.59 4.48 -6.65
N LEU A 187 15.48 5.33 -6.09
CA LEU A 187 16.82 5.58 -6.64
C LEU A 187 17.89 4.60 -6.12
N ARG A 188 17.49 3.61 -5.33
CA ARG A 188 18.40 2.56 -4.88
C ARG A 188 18.68 1.59 -6.03
N GLU A 189 19.94 1.23 -6.25
CA GLU A 189 20.31 0.23 -7.27
C GLU A 189 20.07 -1.20 -6.80
N LYS A 190 20.47 -1.51 -5.56
CA LYS A 190 20.29 -2.84 -4.96
C LYS A 190 18.81 -3.23 -4.91
N GLU A 191 18.56 -4.52 -5.09
CA GLU A 191 17.22 -5.13 -4.94
C GLU A 191 16.85 -5.35 -3.47
N GLY A 192 15.57 -5.65 -3.24
CA GLY A 192 15.01 -5.98 -1.93
C GLY A 192 14.85 -4.78 -0.99
N TRP A 193 14.33 -5.08 0.20
CA TRP A 193 14.10 -4.10 1.25
C TRP A 193 15.41 -3.59 1.83
N ALA A 194 15.55 -2.26 1.93
CA ALA A 194 16.77 -1.63 2.41
C ALA A 194 16.82 -1.54 3.94
N LEU A 195 15.67 -1.28 4.57
CA LEU A 195 15.53 -1.10 6.01
C LEU A 195 14.44 -2.01 6.54
N VAL A 196 14.65 -2.50 7.75
CA VAL A 196 13.66 -3.28 8.52
C VAL A 196 13.65 -2.74 9.95
N ARG A 197 12.46 -2.48 10.48
CA ARG A 197 12.23 -2.03 11.86
C ARG A 197 10.99 -2.72 12.41
N GLN A 198 10.81 -2.69 13.72
CA GLN A 198 9.61 -3.19 14.39
C GLN A 198 8.85 -2.04 15.04
N THR A 199 7.53 -2.18 15.13
CA THR A 199 6.68 -1.25 15.86
C THR A 199 6.82 -1.42 17.36
N ASP A 200 6.68 -0.32 18.09
CA ASP A 200 6.61 -0.31 19.55
C ASP A 200 5.24 -0.79 20.08
N ALA A 201 5.04 -0.72 21.41
CA ALA A 201 3.79 -1.11 22.05
C ALA A 201 2.57 -0.28 21.62
N ALA A 202 2.78 0.92 21.07
CA ALA A 202 1.75 1.78 20.51
C ALA A 202 1.57 1.58 18.99
N GLY A 203 2.18 0.54 18.41
CA GLY A 203 2.13 0.24 16.97
C GLY A 203 2.93 1.23 16.13
N LYS A 204 3.83 2.02 16.71
CA LYS A 204 4.54 3.10 16.01
C LYS A 204 5.96 2.71 15.64
N VAL A 205 6.44 3.25 14.52
CA VAL A 205 7.81 3.08 14.04
C VAL A 205 8.29 4.35 13.33
N LYS A 206 9.58 4.67 13.49
CA LYS A 206 10.22 5.84 12.88
C LYS A 206 11.25 5.41 11.83
N PHE A 207 11.20 6.06 10.67
CA PHE A 207 12.25 6.02 9.65
C PHE A 207 12.79 7.43 9.38
N THR A 208 14.10 7.55 9.18
CA THR A 208 14.69 8.78 8.63
C THR A 208 14.76 8.66 7.12
N LEU A 209 14.19 9.61 6.40
CA LEU A 209 14.18 9.65 4.94
C LEU A 209 15.54 10.14 4.42
N ALA A 210 16.56 9.29 4.52
CA ALA A 210 17.96 9.67 4.27
C ALA A 210 18.34 9.81 2.78
N HIS A 211 17.42 9.53 1.86
CA HIS A 211 17.69 9.47 0.42
C HIS A 211 16.56 10.12 -0.38
N PRO A 212 16.88 10.77 -1.51
CA PRO A 212 15.88 11.31 -2.40
C PRO A 212 15.14 10.21 -3.19
N GLY A 213 14.00 10.56 -3.75
CA GLY A 213 13.16 9.69 -4.59
C GLY A 213 11.84 9.30 -3.92
N HIS A 214 11.17 8.31 -4.49
CA HIS A 214 9.94 7.77 -3.90
C HIS A 214 10.31 6.76 -2.83
N TRP A 215 9.70 6.87 -1.66
CA TRP A 215 9.85 5.88 -0.60
C TRP A 215 8.66 4.92 -0.60
N LEU A 216 8.94 3.66 -0.33
CA LEU A 216 7.94 2.61 -0.19
C LEU A 216 8.10 1.94 1.16
N PHE A 217 7.02 1.91 1.94
CA PHE A 217 6.91 1.17 3.18
C PHE A 217 6.04 -0.06 2.98
N TYR A 218 6.35 -1.14 3.69
CA TYR A 218 5.64 -2.41 3.60
C TYR A 218 5.52 -3.07 4.96
N THR A 219 4.38 -3.68 5.23
CA THR A 219 4.19 -4.59 6.35
C THR A 219 3.26 -5.73 5.95
N ARG A 220 3.37 -6.86 6.66
CA ARG A 220 2.57 -8.06 6.43
C ARG A 220 2.16 -8.64 7.77
N HIS A 221 0.92 -9.11 7.84
CA HIS A 221 0.35 -9.74 9.02
C HIS A 221 -0.45 -10.97 8.60
N ALA A 222 -0.31 -12.07 9.34
CA ALA A 222 -1.10 -13.28 9.14
C ALA A 222 -1.94 -13.53 10.40
N ASP A 223 -3.22 -13.82 10.20
CA ASP A 223 -4.16 -14.16 11.27
C ASP A 223 -4.73 -15.56 11.01
N GLU A 224 -4.25 -16.52 11.80
CA GLU A 224 -4.68 -17.93 11.77
C GLU A 224 -6.07 -18.13 12.38
N THR A 225 -6.55 -17.19 13.20
CA THR A 225 -7.90 -17.25 13.78
C THR A 225 -9.00 -16.99 12.75
N LEU A 226 -8.64 -16.42 11.60
CA LEU A 226 -9.55 -16.15 10.49
C LEU A 226 -9.55 -17.26 9.44
N GLY A 227 -8.96 -18.43 9.73
CA GLY A 227 -9.10 -19.62 8.89
C GLY A 227 -10.57 -19.99 8.66
N LYS A 228 -10.87 -20.55 7.49
CA LYS A 228 -12.18 -21.07 7.14
C LYS A 228 -12.06 -22.53 6.74
N GLU A 229 -12.77 -23.38 7.47
CA GLU A 229 -12.71 -24.83 7.30
C GLU A 229 -12.94 -25.22 5.84
N SER A 230 -12.09 -26.13 5.35
CA SER A 230 -12.07 -26.59 3.95
C SER A 230 -11.79 -25.50 2.90
N GLU A 231 -11.50 -24.26 3.27
CA GLU A 231 -11.19 -23.19 2.32
C GLU A 231 -9.74 -22.68 2.44
N TYR A 232 -9.34 -22.23 3.63
CA TYR A 232 -7.99 -21.72 3.90
C TYR A 232 -7.71 -21.74 5.40
N ASP A 233 -6.44 -21.87 5.75
CA ASP A 233 -6.00 -22.03 7.14
C ASP A 233 -5.83 -20.68 7.85
N LYS A 234 -5.57 -19.60 7.10
CA LYS A 234 -5.36 -18.26 7.64
C LYS A 234 -5.68 -17.17 6.63
N ARG A 235 -5.84 -15.93 7.12
CA ARG A 235 -5.79 -14.73 6.28
C ARG A 235 -4.43 -14.08 6.37
N VAL A 236 -3.94 -13.60 5.23
CA VAL A 236 -2.66 -12.91 5.10
C VAL A 236 -2.92 -11.56 4.47
N TYR A 237 -2.61 -10.51 5.23
CA TYR A 237 -2.74 -9.14 4.82
C TYR A 237 -1.36 -8.55 4.55
N SER A 238 -1.21 -7.76 3.50
CA SER A 238 -0.05 -6.89 3.30
C SER A 238 -0.50 -5.48 3.02
N ALA A 239 0.22 -4.49 3.56
CA ALA A 239 -0.06 -3.09 3.33
C ALA A 239 1.20 -2.36 2.85
N THR A 240 1.05 -1.51 1.84
CA THR A 240 2.09 -0.58 1.40
C THR A 240 1.67 0.87 1.58
N LEU A 241 2.66 1.73 1.87
CA LEU A 241 2.49 3.18 1.84
C LEU A 241 3.60 3.80 1.00
N GLY A 242 3.22 4.51 -0.06
CA GLY A 242 4.11 5.26 -0.93
C GLY A 242 4.23 6.72 -0.51
N LEU A 243 5.45 7.24 -0.45
CA LEU A 243 5.73 8.67 -0.38
C LEU A 243 6.37 9.12 -1.69
N PHE A 244 5.73 10.07 -2.37
CA PHE A 244 6.21 10.52 -3.66
C PHE A 244 7.23 11.66 -3.53
N GLY A 245 8.45 11.41 -4.01
CA GLY A 245 9.36 12.47 -4.42
C GLY A 245 9.97 13.23 -3.25
N VAL A 246 10.52 12.51 -2.28
CA VAL A 246 11.37 13.06 -1.22
C VAL A 246 12.58 13.75 -1.86
N ARG A 247 12.86 14.99 -1.47
CA ARG A 247 13.90 15.84 -2.08
C ARG A 247 14.86 16.40 -1.05
#